data_AF-D3B327-F1
#
_entry.id   AF-D3B327-F1
#
_cell.length_a   1.000
_cell.length_b   1.000
_cell.length_c   1.000
_cell.angle_alpha   90.00
_cell.angle_beta   90.00
_cell.angle_gamma   90.00
#
_symmetry.space_group_name_H-M   'P 1'
#
loop_
_entity.id
_entity.type
_entity.pdbx_description
1 polymer ?
#
loop_
_entity_poly.entity_id
_entity_poly.type
_entity_poly.pdbx_seq_one_letter_code
_entity_poly.pdbx_strand_id
1 'polypeptide(L)'
;MKSIIIVFVTIFMLAYVNAGIWTTCGTPADKVSSRITPNPPVKGQDLTISVVGNMTETVNGGNVHINVKYGFIVIINTDEPLCQVGPPIPCPIQAGPFSKSLTVSIPSNLPSGEYKGNLVLTDPSKNEIACVNIDIHF
;
A
#
# COMPACT_ATOMS: atom_id res chain seq x y z
N MET A 1 -13.79 -4.28 39.91
CA MET A 1 -12.49 -4.53 39.22
C MET A 1 -12.66 -5.16 37.83
N LYS A 2 -13.50 -6.19 37.62
CA LYS A 2 -13.70 -6.81 36.28
C LYS A 2 -14.21 -5.83 35.20
N SER A 3 -15.15 -4.94 35.53
CA SER A 3 -15.67 -3.95 34.56
C SER A 3 -14.68 -2.86 34.16
N ILE A 4 -13.72 -2.51 35.03
CA ILE A 4 -12.70 -1.48 34.73
C ILE A 4 -11.65 -2.05 33.75
N ILE A 5 -11.30 -3.32 33.90
CA ILE A 5 -10.38 -4.03 32.99
C ILE A 5 -11.02 -4.16 31.60
N ILE A 6 -12.30 -4.51 31.51
CA ILE A 6 -13.02 -4.61 30.23
C ILE A 6 -13.07 -3.25 29.51
N VAL A 7 -13.36 -2.17 30.23
CA VAL A 7 -13.38 -0.81 29.66
C VAL A 7 -12.00 -0.41 29.13
N PHE A 8 -10.92 -0.67 29.89
CA PHE A 8 -9.56 -0.40 29.43
C PHE A 8 -9.15 -1.22 28.21
N VAL A 9 -9.52 -2.51 28.14
CA VAL A 9 -9.25 -3.37 26.98
C VAL A 9 -10.03 -2.90 25.75
N THR A 10 -11.28 -2.46 25.90
CA THR A 10 -12.08 -1.92 24.79
C THR A 10 -11.58 -0.57 24.29
N ILE A 11 -11.12 0.31 25.19
CA ILE A 11 -10.55 1.61 24.82
C ILE A 11 -9.21 1.42 24.10
N PHE A 12 -8.39 0.46 24.54
CA PHE A 12 -7.12 0.15 23.90
C PHE A 12 -7.33 -0.43 22.49
N MET A 13 -8.32 -1.30 22.29
CA MET A 13 -8.72 -1.83 20.97
C MET A 13 -9.17 -0.74 19.98
N LEU A 14 -9.90 0.29 20.43
CA LEU A 14 -10.36 1.38 19.57
C LEU A 14 -9.21 2.30 19.09
N ALA A 15 -8.13 2.42 19.87
CA ALA A 15 -6.98 3.24 19.51
C ALA A 15 -6.08 2.59 18.43
N TYR A 16 -6.11 1.26 18.27
CA TYR A 16 -5.30 0.56 17.28
C TYR A 16 -5.76 0.75 15.82
N VAL A 17 -6.98 1.26 15.60
CA VAL A 17 -7.55 1.33 14.24
C VAL A 17 -6.97 2.51 13.43
N ASN A 18 -6.26 3.44 14.07
CA ASN A 18 -5.89 4.73 13.45
C ASN A 18 -4.43 4.89 13.04
N ALA A 19 -3.59 3.86 13.09
CA ALA A 19 -2.31 3.88 12.39
C ALA A 19 -2.55 3.45 10.92
N GLY A 20 -2.69 4.43 10.02
CA GLY A 20 -2.76 4.15 8.59
C GLY A 20 -1.45 3.51 8.15
N ILE A 21 -1.50 2.24 7.74
CA ILE A 21 -0.35 1.51 7.16
C ILE A 21 0.17 2.20 5.89
N TRP A 22 -0.65 3.02 5.23
CA TRP A 22 -0.36 3.69 3.97
C TRP A 22 -0.19 5.18 4.21
N THR A 23 0.90 5.74 3.73
CA THR A 23 1.12 7.18 3.68
C THR A 23 1.54 7.58 2.27
N THR A 24 0.94 8.66 1.75
CA THR A 24 1.39 9.24 0.48
C THR A 24 2.69 9.99 0.72
N CYS A 25 3.71 9.70 -0.09
CA CYS A 25 5.00 10.40 -0.06
C CYS A 25 5.18 11.41 -1.20
N GLY A 26 4.18 11.49 -2.07
CA GLY A 26 4.15 12.39 -3.22
C GLY A 26 3.58 13.76 -2.88
N THR A 27 3.11 14.48 -3.90
CA THR A 27 2.64 15.86 -3.75
C THR A 27 1.22 15.93 -3.15
N PRO A 28 0.81 17.06 -2.54
CA PRO A 28 -0.54 17.24 -1.99
C PRO A 28 -1.69 17.14 -3.01
N ALA A 29 -1.39 17.05 -4.30
CA ALA A 29 -2.37 16.89 -5.37
C ALA A 29 -2.93 15.47 -5.48
N ASP A 30 -2.27 14.49 -4.86
CA ASP A 30 -2.69 13.08 -4.90
C ASP A 30 -3.87 12.84 -3.96
N LYS A 31 -5.08 13.11 -4.45
CA LYS A 31 -6.33 12.67 -3.80
C LYS A 31 -6.53 11.16 -4.00
N VAL A 32 -5.61 10.36 -3.49
CA VAL A 32 -5.66 8.90 -3.52
C VAL A 32 -6.06 8.40 -2.14
N SER A 33 -7.23 7.76 -2.05
CA SER A 33 -7.69 7.03 -0.89
C SER A 33 -7.37 5.55 -1.07
N SER A 34 -6.63 4.97 -0.13
CA SER A 34 -6.38 3.52 -0.10
C SER A 34 -7.04 2.87 1.11
N ARG A 35 -7.45 1.61 0.94
CA ARG A 35 -7.94 0.72 1.99
C ARG A 35 -7.23 -0.61 1.86
N ILE A 36 -6.92 -1.26 2.98
CA ILE A 36 -6.45 -2.64 2.97
C ILE A 36 -7.35 -3.52 3.80
N THR A 37 -7.39 -4.79 3.44
CA THR A 37 -8.08 -5.82 4.20
C THR A 37 -7.31 -7.14 4.07
N PRO A 38 -6.98 -7.83 5.17
CA PRO A 38 -7.17 -7.42 6.56
C PRO A 38 -6.23 -6.27 6.99
N ASN A 39 -6.68 -5.44 7.93
CA ASN A 39 -5.88 -4.41 8.58
C ASN A 39 -5.99 -4.61 10.11
N PRO A 40 -4.91 -4.97 10.82
CA PRO A 40 -3.54 -5.16 10.34
C PRO A 40 -3.38 -6.42 9.44
N PRO A 41 -2.40 -6.44 8.52
CA PRO A 41 -2.10 -7.59 7.68
C PRO A 41 -1.78 -8.85 8.50
N VAL A 42 -2.19 -10.01 8.01
CA VAL A 42 -2.01 -11.30 8.69
C VAL A 42 -1.17 -12.22 7.81
N LYS A 43 -0.14 -12.84 8.39
CA LYS A 43 0.69 -13.84 7.70
C LYS A 43 -0.16 -15.02 7.24
N GLY A 44 0.12 -15.53 6.04
CA GLY A 44 -0.60 -16.67 5.47
C GLY A 44 -2.01 -16.33 4.95
N GLN A 45 -2.40 -15.05 4.94
CA GLN A 45 -3.66 -14.58 4.36
C GLN A 45 -3.42 -13.67 3.16
N ASP A 46 -4.42 -13.57 2.31
CA ASP A 46 -4.43 -12.62 1.21
C ASP A 46 -4.65 -11.21 1.73
N LEU A 47 -3.79 -10.29 1.31
CA LEU A 47 -3.91 -8.87 1.54
C LEU A 47 -4.53 -8.21 0.32
N THR A 48 -5.73 -7.66 0.48
CA THR A 48 -6.42 -6.91 -0.57
C THR A 48 -6.23 -5.42 -0.36
N ILE A 49 -5.57 -4.77 -1.31
CA ILE A 49 -5.30 -3.33 -1.38
C ILE A 49 -6.29 -2.72 -2.37
N SER A 50 -7.17 -1.84 -1.91
CA SER A 50 -8.10 -1.09 -2.74
C SER A 50 -7.66 0.36 -2.81
N VAL A 51 -7.36 0.83 -4.01
CA VAL A 51 -6.91 2.20 -4.29
C VAL A 51 -8.00 2.89 -5.08
N VAL A 52 -8.43 4.06 -4.60
CA VAL A 52 -9.39 4.94 -5.28
C VAL A 52 -8.75 6.32 -5.40
N GLY A 53 -8.71 6.87 -6.59
CA GLY A 53 -8.13 8.19 -6.86
C GLY A 53 -8.80 8.89 -8.02
N ASN A 54 -8.27 10.05 -8.39
CA ASN A 54 -8.68 10.76 -9.59
C ASN A 54 -7.42 11.16 -10.36
N MET A 55 -7.24 10.58 -11.55
CA MET A 55 -6.09 10.82 -12.42
C MET A 55 -6.29 12.12 -13.17
N THR A 56 -5.34 13.05 -13.08
CA THR A 56 -5.40 14.33 -13.78
C THR A 56 -5.18 14.20 -15.28
N GLU A 57 -4.51 13.12 -15.71
CA GLU A 57 -4.19 12.82 -17.11
C GLU A 57 -4.21 11.33 -17.40
N THR A 58 -4.26 10.99 -18.69
CA THR A 58 -4.22 9.59 -19.15
C THR A 58 -2.79 9.07 -19.10
N VAL A 59 -2.57 8.00 -18.35
CA VAL A 59 -1.27 7.33 -18.21
C VAL A 59 -1.20 6.16 -19.20
N ASN A 60 -0.43 6.33 -20.27
CA ASN A 60 -0.30 5.32 -21.34
C ASN A 60 0.66 4.18 -21.00
N GLY A 61 1.44 4.33 -19.94
CA GLY A 61 2.49 3.42 -19.54
C GLY A 61 3.32 4.05 -18.44
N GLY A 62 4.43 3.43 -18.08
CA GLY A 62 5.27 3.94 -17.01
C GLY A 62 6.08 2.85 -16.34
N ASN A 63 6.69 3.23 -15.24
CA ASN A 63 7.50 2.35 -14.42
C ASN A 63 7.09 2.49 -12.95
N VAL A 64 7.09 1.37 -12.23
CA VAL A 64 6.99 1.38 -10.77
C VAL A 64 8.31 0.92 -10.17
N HIS A 65 8.87 1.78 -9.34
CA HIS A 65 10.00 1.43 -8.50
C HIS A 65 9.47 0.84 -7.19
N ILE A 66 9.92 -0.36 -6.84
CA ILE A 66 9.50 -1.10 -5.65
C ILE A 66 10.70 -1.30 -4.74
N ASN A 67 10.68 -0.64 -3.58
CA ASN A 67 11.66 -0.80 -2.53
C ASN A 67 10.99 -1.39 -1.28
N VAL A 68 11.44 -2.54 -0.79
CA VAL A 68 10.95 -3.15 0.45
C VAL A 68 12.10 -3.45 1.37
N LYS A 69 11.96 -3.06 2.63
CA LYS A 69 12.93 -3.30 3.71
C LYS A 69 12.33 -4.21 4.77
N TYR A 70 13.15 -5.09 5.34
CA TYR A 70 12.88 -5.80 6.59
C TYR A 70 13.85 -5.25 7.65
N GLY A 71 13.31 -4.51 8.62
CA GLY A 71 14.11 -3.65 9.50
C GLY A 71 14.94 -2.66 8.70
N PHE A 72 16.27 -2.78 8.76
CA PHE A 72 17.21 -1.91 8.05
C PHE A 72 17.72 -2.51 6.72
N ILE A 73 17.41 -3.77 6.43
CA ILE A 73 17.93 -4.49 5.27
C ILE A 73 16.93 -4.37 4.11
N VAL A 74 17.42 -4.01 2.92
CA VAL A 74 16.63 -4.00 1.69
C VAL A 74 16.47 -5.43 1.18
N ILE A 75 15.23 -5.90 1.04
CA ILE A 75 14.90 -7.25 0.57
C ILE A 75 14.36 -7.24 -0.87
N ILE A 76 13.77 -6.13 -1.31
CA ILE A 76 13.32 -5.93 -2.69
C ILE A 76 13.74 -4.52 -3.11
N ASN A 77 14.34 -4.42 -4.28
CA ASN A 77 14.66 -3.15 -4.92
C ASN A 77 14.66 -3.35 -6.44
N THR A 78 13.51 -3.15 -7.07
CA THR A 78 13.33 -3.45 -8.49
C THR A 78 12.49 -2.40 -9.19
N ASP A 79 12.68 -2.30 -10.49
CA ASP A 79 11.90 -1.47 -11.40
C ASP A 79 11.11 -2.39 -12.32
N GLU A 80 9.81 -2.21 -12.36
CA GLU A 80 8.91 -3.03 -13.16
C GLU A 80 8.00 -2.13 -14.02
N PRO A 81 7.67 -2.53 -15.25
CA PRO A 81 6.75 -1.75 -16.09
C PRO A 81 5.37 -1.66 -15.42
N LEU A 82 4.85 -0.44 -15.26
CA LEU A 82 3.61 -0.17 -14.50
C LEU A 82 2.43 -1.06 -14.94
N CYS A 83 2.31 -1.30 -16.26
CA CYS A 83 1.22 -2.07 -16.86
C CYS A 83 1.40 -3.59 -16.75
N GLN A 84 2.56 -4.05 -16.29
CA GLN A 84 2.92 -5.47 -16.19
C GLN A 84 3.06 -5.94 -14.73
N VAL A 85 2.95 -5.03 -13.77
CA VAL A 85 3.12 -5.33 -12.34
C VAL A 85 1.91 -6.04 -11.76
N GLY A 86 2.16 -7.18 -11.11
CA GLY A 86 1.14 -7.94 -10.39
C GLY A 86 -0.02 -8.39 -11.29
N PRO A 87 -1.28 -8.36 -10.82
CA PRO A 87 -2.42 -8.47 -11.72
C PRO A 87 -2.40 -7.25 -12.66
N PRO A 88 -2.25 -7.45 -13.99
CA PRO A 88 -1.91 -6.39 -14.92
C PRO A 88 -2.87 -5.21 -14.78
N ILE A 89 -2.31 -4.03 -14.54
CA ILE A 89 -3.07 -2.78 -14.59
C ILE A 89 -3.28 -2.49 -16.07
N PRO A 90 -4.54 -2.53 -16.58
CA PRO A 90 -4.79 -2.31 -17.99
C PRO A 90 -4.42 -0.86 -18.35
N CYS A 91 -3.44 -0.74 -19.23
CA CYS A 91 -3.06 0.53 -19.83
C CYS A 91 -3.76 0.70 -21.19
N PRO A 92 -4.14 1.92 -21.58
CA PRO A 92 -3.91 3.19 -20.87
C PRO A 92 -4.89 3.43 -19.70
N ILE A 93 -4.38 3.90 -18.56
CA ILE A 93 -5.20 4.34 -17.42
C ILE A 93 -5.78 5.70 -17.79
N GLN A 94 -7.10 5.78 -17.96
CA GLN A 94 -7.76 7.01 -18.38
C GLN A 94 -7.73 8.09 -17.29
N ALA A 95 -7.68 9.35 -17.71
CA ALA A 95 -7.94 10.49 -16.83
C ALA A 95 -9.34 10.36 -16.18
N GLY A 96 -9.48 10.87 -14.95
CA GLY A 96 -10.72 10.82 -14.18
C GLY A 96 -10.70 9.82 -13.03
N PRO A 97 -11.88 9.45 -12.49
CA PRO A 97 -11.99 8.55 -11.34
C PRO A 97 -11.37 7.17 -11.64
N PHE A 98 -10.43 6.78 -10.80
CA PHE A 98 -9.73 5.50 -10.86
C PHE A 98 -10.03 4.68 -9.61
N SER A 99 -10.35 3.41 -9.77
CA SER A 99 -10.51 2.47 -8.66
C SER A 99 -9.94 1.11 -9.04
N LYS A 100 -9.05 0.57 -8.22
CA LYS A 100 -8.43 -0.74 -8.44
C LYS A 100 -8.22 -1.47 -7.13
N SER A 101 -8.57 -2.74 -7.11
CA SER A 101 -8.21 -3.65 -6.04
C SER A 101 -7.13 -4.62 -6.52
N LEU A 102 -6.08 -4.76 -5.72
CA LEU A 102 -4.99 -5.73 -5.91
C LEU A 102 -4.99 -6.67 -4.73
N THR A 103 -4.93 -7.97 -4.99
CA THR A 103 -4.82 -8.99 -3.96
C THR A 103 -3.43 -9.61 -4.04
N VAL A 104 -2.71 -9.61 -2.92
CA VAL A 104 -1.37 -10.18 -2.80
C VAL A 104 -1.36 -11.20 -1.66
N SER A 105 -0.85 -12.40 -1.93
CA SER A 105 -0.77 -13.45 -0.90
C SER A 105 0.45 -13.22 0.00
N ILE A 106 0.24 -13.08 1.31
CA ILE A 106 1.32 -12.93 2.28
C ILE A 106 1.78 -14.32 2.74
N PRO A 107 3.06 -14.70 2.55
CA PRO A 107 3.56 -15.99 3.00
C PRO A 107 3.46 -16.16 4.52
N SER A 108 3.11 -17.38 4.98
CA SER A 108 2.99 -17.69 6.42
C SER A 108 4.34 -17.76 7.15
N ASN A 109 5.43 -18.00 6.40
CA ASN A 109 6.79 -18.13 6.92
C ASN A 109 7.56 -16.81 7.01
N LEU A 110 6.92 -15.65 6.77
CA LEU A 110 7.57 -14.35 6.93
C LEU A 110 8.03 -14.16 8.39
N PRO A 111 9.29 -13.78 8.64
CA PRO A 111 9.77 -13.42 9.97
C PRO A 111 8.93 -12.31 10.59
N SER A 112 8.76 -12.33 11.91
CA SER A 112 8.17 -11.19 12.63
C SER A 112 9.14 -10.00 12.63
N GLY A 113 8.56 -8.81 12.65
CA GLY A 113 9.31 -7.56 12.59
C GLY A 113 8.67 -6.53 11.67
N GLU A 114 9.44 -5.46 11.43
CA GLU A 114 9.01 -4.28 10.69
C GLU A 114 9.34 -4.42 9.20
N TYR A 115 8.34 -4.23 8.35
CA TYR A 115 8.47 -4.20 6.91
C TYR A 115 8.07 -2.83 6.38
N LYS A 116 8.98 -2.19 5.65
CA LYS A 116 8.75 -0.87 5.05
C LYS A 116 8.78 -0.98 3.54
N GLY A 117 7.65 -0.76 2.91
CA GLY A 117 7.52 -0.64 1.46
C GLY A 117 7.54 0.82 1.02
N ASN A 118 8.22 1.12 -0.06
CA ASN A 118 8.13 2.37 -0.81
C ASN A 118 7.88 2.02 -2.28
N LEU A 119 6.81 2.55 -2.83
CA LEU A 119 6.42 2.36 -4.23
C LEU A 119 6.32 3.73 -4.88
N VAL A 120 7.08 3.93 -5.95
CA VAL A 120 7.07 5.18 -6.73
C VAL A 120 6.64 4.86 -8.15
N LEU A 121 5.52 5.41 -8.57
CA LEU A 121 4.96 5.24 -9.90
C LEU A 121 5.35 6.44 -10.74
N THR A 122 5.86 6.19 -11.94
CA THR A 122 6.29 7.22 -12.88
C THR A 122 5.69 7.00 -14.26
N ASP A 123 5.43 8.08 -14.99
CA ASP A 123 4.99 8.04 -16.39
C ASP A 123 6.17 7.68 -17.33
N PRO A 124 5.95 7.55 -18.65
CA PRO A 124 7.04 7.29 -19.60
C PRO A 124 8.08 8.42 -19.68
N SER A 125 7.74 9.62 -19.22
CA SER A 125 8.62 10.80 -19.14
C SER A 125 9.39 10.89 -17.81
N LYS A 126 9.20 9.91 -16.90
CA LYS A 126 9.75 9.85 -15.54
C LYS A 126 9.16 10.88 -14.57
N ASN A 127 8.02 11.47 -14.88
CA ASN A 127 7.28 12.28 -13.92
C ASN A 127 6.62 11.38 -12.89
N GLU A 128 6.68 11.75 -11.61
CA GLU A 128 6.01 11.01 -10.54
C GLU A 128 4.49 11.16 -10.71
N ILE A 129 3.80 10.02 -10.79
CA ILE A 129 2.33 9.92 -10.82
C ILE A 129 1.80 9.71 -9.41
N ALA A 130 2.47 8.86 -8.63
CA ALA A 130 2.07 8.55 -7.26
C ALA A 130 3.26 8.01 -6.48
N CYS A 131 3.34 8.35 -5.20
CA CYS A 131 4.29 7.77 -4.26
C CYS A 131 3.57 7.27 -3.01
N VAL A 132 3.87 6.02 -2.63
CA VAL A 132 3.22 5.32 -1.54
C VAL A 132 4.25 4.67 -0.63
N ASN A 133 4.15 4.96 0.66
CA ASN A 133 4.85 4.25 1.71
C ASN A 133 3.90 3.31 2.45
N ILE A 134 4.39 2.12 2.77
CA ILE A 134 3.69 1.07 3.49
C ILE A 134 4.52 0.71 4.72
N ASP A 135 3.93 0.75 5.91
CA ASP A 135 4.57 0.31 7.15
C ASP A 135 3.76 -0.82 7.79
N ILE A 136 4.32 -2.04 7.78
CA ILE A 136 3.67 -3.24 8.29
C ILE A 136 4.51 -3.81 9.42
N HIS A 137 3.86 -4.10 10.54
CA HIS A 137 4.44 -4.85 11.63
C HIS A 137 3.76 -6.21 11.78
N PHE A 138 4.56 -7.27 11.77
CA PHE A 138 4.14 -8.66 11.84
C PHE A 138 4.70 -9.39 13.07
#